data_AF-A0A354YUK4-F1
#
_entry.id   AF-A0A354YUK4-F1
#
_cell.length_a   1.000
_cell.length_b   1.000
_cell.length_c   1.000
_cell.angle_alpha   90.00
_cell.angle_beta   90.00
_cell.angle_gamma   90.00
#
_symmetry.space_group_name_H-M   'P 1'
#
loop_
_entity.id
_entity.type
_entity.pdbx_description
1 polymer ?
#
loop_
_entity_poly.entity_id
_entity_poly.type
_entity_poly.pdbx_seq_one_letter_code
_entity_poly.pdbx_strand_id
1 'polypeptide(L)'
;KESQEVCFIPGDYREFIRPQVSYKEGSFLDRTGKVLGRHRGIPFYTIGQRRGLAVNAGRPLYVLKIDPEKNQILLGENEELFSKLLRFKQNHFICPRDFELPIRVKAKIRYAAREAEAIL
;
A
#
# COMPACT_ATOMS: atom_id res chain seq x y z
N LYS A 1 -18.85 -9.38 13.72
CA LYS A 1 -18.02 -9.10 12.52
C LYS A 1 -17.72 -7.61 12.58
N GLU A 2 -16.58 -7.22 13.14
CA GLU A 2 -16.22 -5.80 13.25
C GLU A 2 -15.93 -5.23 11.86
N SER A 3 -16.40 -4.00 11.61
CA SER A 3 -16.17 -3.31 10.35
C SER A 3 -14.66 -3.09 10.18
N GLN A 4 -14.09 -3.66 9.11
CA GLN A 4 -12.69 -3.47 8.71
C GLN A 4 -12.56 -2.33 7.68
N GLU A 5 -13.68 -1.65 7.39
CA GLU A 5 -13.71 -0.49 6.51
C GLU A 5 -13.64 0.79 7.34
N VAL A 6 -13.55 1.94 6.67
CA VAL A 6 -13.52 3.22 7.35
C VAL A 6 -14.78 3.36 8.20
N CYS A 7 -14.63 3.41 9.53
CA CYS A 7 -15.74 3.24 10.49
C CYS A 7 -16.93 4.18 10.32
N PHE A 8 -16.75 5.30 9.60
CA PHE A 8 -17.75 6.35 9.39
C PHE A 8 -18.30 6.40 7.95
N ILE A 9 -17.87 5.51 7.06
CA ILE A 9 -18.36 5.44 5.69
C ILE A 9 -19.18 4.16 5.53
N PRO A 10 -20.42 4.22 5.05
CA PRO A 10 -21.15 3.03 4.65
C PRO A 10 -20.59 2.50 3.32
N GLY A 11 -20.24 1.21 3.28
CA GLY A 11 -19.81 0.52 2.04
C GLY A 11 -18.39 0.82 1.58
N ASP A 12 -18.09 0.51 0.31
CA ASP A 12 -16.73 0.57 -0.25
C ASP A 12 -16.22 2.02 -0.28
N TYR A 13 -15.10 2.27 0.40
CA TYR A 13 -14.44 3.58 0.44
C TYR A 13 -14.17 4.15 -0.97
N ARG A 14 -13.98 3.29 -1.98
CA ARG A 14 -13.75 3.71 -3.36
C ARG A 14 -14.96 4.43 -3.93
N GLU A 15 -16.17 3.98 -3.62
CA GLU A 15 -17.41 4.65 -4.04
C GLU A 15 -17.55 6.00 -3.36
N PHE A 16 -17.18 6.06 -2.07
CA PHE A 16 -17.20 7.30 -1.30
C PHE A 16 -16.24 8.37 -1.83
N ILE A 17 -14.99 8.01 -2.16
CA ILE A 17 -14.00 8.98 -2.64
C ILE A 17 -14.20 9.37 -4.11
N ARG A 18 -14.83 8.52 -4.92
CA ARG A 18 -14.98 8.71 -6.37
C ARG A 18 -15.55 10.07 -6.79
N PRO A 19 -16.62 10.61 -6.17
CA PRO A 19 -17.10 11.95 -6.50
C PRO A 19 -16.24 13.09 -5.94
N GLN A 20 -15.34 12.81 -5.00
CA GLN A 20 -14.56 13.81 -4.26
C GLN A 20 -13.14 14.00 -4.82
N VAL A 21 -12.63 13.04 -5.59
CA VAL A 21 -11.27 13.10 -6.14
C VAL A 21 -11.30 13.05 -7.66
N SER A 22 -10.49 13.89 -8.30
CA SER A 22 -10.19 13.72 -9.71
C SER A 22 -9.25 12.53 -9.88
N TYR A 23 -9.53 11.68 -10.84
CA TYR A 23 -8.68 10.54 -11.17
C TYR A 23 -8.59 10.36 -12.68
N LYS A 24 -7.43 9.89 -13.12
CA LYS A 24 -7.13 9.63 -14.52
C LYS A 24 -6.68 8.19 -14.68
N GLU A 25 -7.16 7.54 -15.74
CA GLU A 25 -6.62 6.23 -16.11
C GLU A 25 -5.13 6.33 -16.45
N GLY A 26 -4.38 5.30 -16.07
CA GLY A 26 -2.95 5.21 -16.30
C GLY A 26 -2.53 3.76 -16.53
N SER A 27 -1.23 3.53 -16.65
CA SER A 27 -0.69 2.22 -17.06
C SER A 27 -0.26 1.37 -15.87
N PHE A 28 -0.61 0.09 -15.92
CA PHE A 28 0.11 -0.93 -15.18
C PHE A 28 1.35 -1.35 -15.96
N LEU A 29 2.52 -1.35 -15.31
CA LEU A 29 3.79 -1.75 -15.90
C LEU A 29 4.38 -2.95 -15.15
N ASP A 30 5.24 -3.72 -15.81
CA ASP A 30 6.20 -4.60 -15.13
C ASP A 30 7.57 -3.92 -14.96
N ARG A 31 8.54 -4.65 -14.38
CA ARG A 31 9.91 -4.18 -14.16
C ARG A 31 10.68 -3.83 -15.44
N THR A 32 10.29 -4.41 -16.57
CA THR A 32 10.91 -4.11 -17.88
C THR A 32 10.32 -2.84 -18.50
N GLY A 33 9.30 -2.24 -17.88
CA GLY A 33 8.55 -1.12 -18.43
C GLY A 33 7.46 -1.56 -19.42
N LYS A 34 7.21 -2.87 -19.58
CA LYS A 34 6.16 -3.37 -20.45
C LYS A 34 4.80 -3.06 -19.85
N VAL A 35 3.89 -2.51 -20.66
CA VAL A 35 2.50 -2.27 -20.27
C VAL A 35 1.77 -3.60 -20.15
N LEU A 36 1.23 -3.84 -18.95
CA LEU A 36 0.42 -5.03 -18.64
C LEU A 36 -1.08 -4.77 -18.73
N GLY A 37 -1.49 -3.50 -18.66
CA GLY A 37 -2.90 -3.10 -18.69
C GLY A 37 -3.09 -1.65 -18.23
N ARG A 38 -4.32 -1.31 -17.86
CA ARG A 38 -4.68 0.03 -17.37
C ARG A 38 -5.31 -0.02 -15.98
N HIS A 39 -4.97 0.98 -15.17
CA HIS A 39 -5.56 1.19 -13.86
C HIS A 39 -6.63 2.29 -13.93
N ARG A 40 -7.65 2.21 -13.08
CA ARG A 40 -8.79 3.16 -13.07
C ARG A 40 -8.47 4.52 -12.42
N GLY A 41 -7.26 4.67 -11.88
CA GLY A 41 -6.80 5.87 -11.19
C GLY A 41 -6.07 5.50 -9.92
N ILE A 42 -4.97 6.19 -9.64
CA ILE A 42 -4.08 5.89 -8.51
C ILE A 42 -4.79 5.79 -7.15
N PRO A 43 -5.78 6.64 -6.79
CA PRO A 43 -6.44 6.58 -5.48
C PRO A 43 -7.10 5.24 -5.11
N PHE A 44 -7.34 4.37 -6.10
CA PHE A 44 -8.02 3.08 -5.88
C PHE A 44 -7.07 1.90 -5.60
N TYR A 45 -5.76 2.18 -5.48
CA TYR A 45 -4.72 1.17 -5.33
C TYR A 45 -3.81 1.46 -4.14
N THR A 46 -3.32 0.39 -3.51
CA THR A 46 -2.38 0.45 -2.39
C THR A 46 -1.22 -0.50 -2.65
N ILE A 47 0.00 -0.14 -2.22
CA ILE A 47 1.17 -1.03 -2.31
C ILE A 47 0.84 -2.38 -1.64
N GLY A 48 1.21 -3.49 -2.27
CA GLY A 48 0.88 -4.86 -1.85
C GLY A 48 -0.55 -5.32 -2.20
N GLN A 49 -1.35 -4.51 -2.88
CA GLN A 49 -2.67 -4.94 -3.36
C GLN A 49 -2.54 -5.98 -4.48
N ARG A 50 -3.26 -7.10 -4.33
CA ARG A 50 -3.35 -8.18 -5.34
C ARG A 50 -4.67 -8.16 -6.13
N ARG A 51 -5.78 -7.89 -5.45
CA ARG A 51 -7.13 -7.97 -6.04
C ARG A 51 -7.51 -6.67 -6.75
N GLY A 52 -8.40 -6.76 -7.74
CA GLY A 52 -8.93 -5.58 -8.44
C GLY A 52 -7.95 -4.91 -9.42
N LEU A 53 -6.88 -5.62 -9.82
CA LEU A 53 -5.93 -5.13 -10.82
C LEU A 53 -6.43 -5.31 -12.26
N ALA A 54 -7.33 -6.28 -12.50
CA ALA A 54 -7.87 -6.59 -13.84
C ALA A 54 -6.79 -6.82 -14.92
N VAL A 55 -5.63 -7.36 -14.52
CA VAL A 55 -4.52 -7.73 -15.41
C VAL A 55 -4.47 -9.25 -15.52
N ASN A 56 -4.38 -9.77 -16.76
CA ASN A 56 -4.17 -11.19 -17.01
C ASN A 56 -2.68 -11.45 -17.31
N ALA A 57 -1.96 -12.01 -16.34
CA ALA A 57 -0.51 -12.20 -16.42
C ALA A 57 -0.05 -13.65 -16.21
N GLY A 58 -0.98 -14.63 -16.14
CA GLY A 58 -0.65 -16.04 -15.89
C GLY A 58 -0.08 -16.37 -14.51
N ARG A 59 0.23 -15.35 -13.70
CA ARG A 59 0.76 -15.44 -12.33
C ARG A 59 0.16 -14.36 -11.42
N PRO A 60 0.18 -14.53 -10.09
CA PRO A 60 -0.25 -13.49 -9.16
C PRO A 60 0.64 -12.25 -9.28
N LEU A 61 0.01 -11.08 -9.37
CA LEU A 61 0.70 -9.79 -9.37
C LEU A 61 0.25 -8.92 -8.19
N TYR A 62 1.16 -8.08 -7.73
CA TYR A 62 0.97 -7.16 -6.62
C TYR A 62 1.44 -5.76 -7.01
N VAL A 63 0.79 -4.73 -6.46
CA VAL A 63 1.23 -3.34 -6.61
C VAL A 63 2.55 -3.14 -5.86
N LEU A 64 3.66 -2.99 -6.57
CA LEU A 64 4.98 -2.76 -5.98
C LEU A 64 5.24 -1.29 -5.70
N LYS A 65 4.84 -0.44 -6.66
CA LYS A 65 5.09 1.00 -6.61
C LYS A 65 3.96 1.74 -7.32
N ILE A 66 3.65 2.92 -6.80
CA ILE A 66 2.76 3.89 -7.41
C ILE A 66 3.62 5.10 -7.75
N ASP A 67 3.57 5.54 -9.01
CA ASP A 67 4.27 6.72 -9.52
C ASP A 67 3.23 7.75 -9.99
N PRO A 68 2.87 8.73 -9.12
CA PRO A 68 1.87 9.75 -9.45
C PRO A 68 2.28 10.68 -10.57
N GLU A 69 3.56 11.05 -10.63
CA GLU A 69 4.11 11.97 -11.64
C GLU A 69 3.94 11.41 -13.05
N LYS A 70 4.20 10.12 -13.21
CA LYS A 70 4.04 9.43 -14.51
C LYS A 70 2.66 8.83 -14.71
N ASN A 71 1.80 8.87 -13.69
CA ASN A 71 0.51 8.18 -13.66
C ASN A 71 0.64 6.69 -14.01
N GLN A 72 1.55 6.01 -13.32
CA GLN A 72 1.91 4.61 -13.56
C GLN A 72 1.90 3.80 -12.25
N ILE A 73 1.55 2.52 -12.37
CA ILE A 73 1.61 1.57 -11.27
C ILE A 73 2.47 0.38 -11.69
N LEU A 74 3.53 0.12 -10.94
CA LEU A 74 4.41 -1.02 -11.15
C LEU A 74 3.81 -2.26 -10.46
N LEU A 75 3.70 -3.35 -11.22
CA LEU A 75 3.27 -4.65 -10.76
C LEU A 75 4.43 -5.65 -10.81
N GLY A 76 4.42 -6.60 -9.88
CA GLY A 76 5.34 -7.75 -9.89
C GLY A 76 4.97 -8.76 -8.82
N GLU A 77 5.92 -9.60 -8.45
CA GLU A 77 5.74 -10.73 -7.56
C GLU A 77 5.75 -10.32 -6.08
N ASN A 78 5.30 -11.23 -5.21
CA ASN A 78 5.14 -10.93 -3.78
C ASN A 78 6.49 -10.70 -3.09
N GLU A 79 7.50 -11.45 -3.51
CA GLU A 79 8.86 -11.46 -2.99
C GLU A 79 9.54 -10.10 -3.15
N GLU A 80 9.04 -9.31 -4.10
CA GLU A 80 9.53 -7.98 -4.44
C GLU A 80 8.99 -6.88 -3.53
N LEU A 81 7.96 -7.16 -2.72
CA LEU A 81 7.38 -6.21 -1.77
C LEU A 81 8.20 -6.07 -0.49
N PHE A 82 9.07 -7.03 -0.19
CA PHE A 82 9.77 -7.07 1.09
C PHE A 82 10.85 -5.99 1.18
N SER A 83 10.83 -5.24 2.28
CA SER A 83 11.87 -4.29 2.67
C SER A 83 12.37 -4.59 4.07
N LYS A 84 13.66 -4.37 4.30
CA LYS A 84 14.29 -4.47 5.63
C LYS A 84 14.26 -3.17 6.42
N LEU A 85 13.95 -2.05 5.75
CA LEU A 85 14.03 -0.73 6.33
C LEU A 85 12.73 0.05 6.06
N LEU A 86 12.33 0.82 7.06
CA LEU A 86 11.21 1.75 7.02
C LEU A 86 11.71 3.09 7.56
N ARG A 87 11.25 4.18 6.94
CA ARG A 87 11.36 5.53 7.52
C ARG A 87 9.96 6.02 7.80
N PHE A 88 9.77 6.60 8.98
CA PHE A 88 8.49 7.13 9.44
C PHE A 88 8.72 8.49 10.10
N LYS A 89 7.67 9.31 10.12
CA LYS A 89 7.67 10.68 10.66
C LYS A 89 6.36 10.90 11.42
N GLN A 90 6.27 12.01 12.16
CA GLN A 90 5.09 12.35 12.99
C GLN A 90 4.82 11.28 14.05
N ASN A 91 5.85 11.01 14.84
CA ASN A 91 5.84 9.95 15.84
C ASN A 91 5.05 10.41 17.06
N HIS A 92 4.20 9.53 17.58
CA HIS A 92 3.49 9.75 18.83
C HIS A 92 3.82 8.61 19.79
N PHE A 93 4.58 8.91 20.83
CA PHE A 93 4.98 7.96 21.87
C PHE A 93 4.11 8.13 23.11
N ILE A 94 3.49 7.04 23.57
CA ILE A 94 2.57 7.07 24.72
C ILE A 94 3.36 6.97 26.03
N CYS A 95 4.17 5.93 26.19
CA CYS A 95 5.06 5.73 27.33
C CYS A 95 6.10 4.63 27.02
N PRO A 96 7.40 4.83 27.30
CA PRO A 96 8.01 6.10 27.71
C PRO A 96 8.00 7.12 26.55
N ARG A 97 7.98 8.41 26.88
CA ARG A 97 8.03 9.48 25.87
C ARG A 97 9.43 9.75 25.36
N ASP A 98 10.42 9.48 26.21
CA ASP A 98 11.84 9.60 25.93
C ASP A 98 12.51 8.23 26.07
N PHE A 99 13.42 7.92 25.16
CA PHE A 99 14.22 6.70 25.17
C PHE A 99 15.52 6.97 24.41
N GLU A 100 16.58 6.30 24.82
CA GLU A 100 17.88 6.38 24.13
C GLU A 100 17.90 5.37 22.98
N LEU A 101 18.26 5.84 21.79
CA LEU A 101 18.41 4.98 20.63
C LEU A 101 19.78 4.30 20.62
N PRO A 102 19.89 3.06 20.11
CA PRO A 102 18.82 2.26 19.50
C PRO A 102 18.01 1.44 20.52
N ILE A 103 16.72 1.21 20.25
CA ILE A 103 15.87 0.33 21.07
C ILE A 103 15.32 -0.85 20.27
N ARG A 104 15.22 -2.01 20.92
CA ARG A 104 14.53 -3.19 20.35
C ARG A 104 13.03 -3.08 20.59
N VAL A 105 12.27 -3.27 19.53
CA VAL A 105 10.81 -3.17 19.56
C VAL A 105 10.18 -4.26 18.73
N LYS A 106 8.91 -4.55 19.04
CA LYS A 106 8.03 -5.28 18.12
C LYS A 106 7.24 -4.26 17.31
N ALA A 107 7.36 -4.34 15.99
CA ALA A 107 6.72 -3.42 15.08
C ALA A 107 5.68 -4.14 14.22
N LYS A 108 4.56 -3.46 13.96
CA LYS A 108 3.59 -3.85 12.92
C LYS A 108 3.34 -2.66 12.01
N ILE A 109 3.39 -2.89 10.70
CA ILE A 109 3.19 -1.84 9.68
C ILE A 109 1.74 -1.75 9.18
N ARG A 110 0.90 -2.72 9.53
CA ARG A 110 -0.54 -2.77 9.23
C ARG A 110 -1.28 -3.40 10.39
N TYR A 111 -2.57 -3.06 10.52
CA TYR A 111 -3.42 -3.54 11.61
C TYR A 111 -3.43 -5.07 11.76
N ALA A 112 -3.66 -5.79 10.66
CA ALA A 112 -3.73 -7.25 10.65
C ALA A 112 -2.38 -7.96 10.43
N ALA A 113 -1.27 -7.21 10.35
CA ALA A 113 0.05 -7.82 10.20
C ALA A 113 0.50 -8.46 11.52
N ARG A 114 1.25 -9.56 11.42
CA ARG A 114 1.99 -10.09 12.56
C ARG A 114 3.09 -9.09 12.95
N GLU A 115 3.31 -8.95 14.23
CA GLU A 115 4.44 -8.19 14.75
C GLU A 115 5.76 -8.83 14.32
N ALA A 116 6.74 -7.99 14.03
CA ALA A 116 8.11 -8.39 13.70
C ALA A 116 9.09 -7.66 14.62
N GLU A 117 10.18 -8.34 14.96
CA GLU A 117 11.29 -7.72 15.69
C GLU A 117 11.94 -6.63 14.83
N ALA A 118 12.19 -5.47 15.42
CA ALA A 118 12.79 -4.33 14.76
C ALA A 118 13.68 -3.54 15.72
N ILE A 119 14.53 -2.70 15.14
CA ILE A 119 15.34 -1.71 15.87
C ILE A 119 14.85 -0.34 15.44
N LEU A 120 14.47 0.48 16.42
CA LEU A 120 14.14 1.89 16.23
C LEU A 120 15.42 2.74 16.24
#